data_AF-A0A1V5TAX4-F1
#
_entry.id   AF-A0A1V5TAX4-F1
#
_cell.length_a   1.000
_cell.length_b   1.000
_cell.length_c   1.000
_cell.angle_alpha   90.00
_cell.angle_beta   90.00
_cell.angle_gamma   90.00
#
_symmetry.space_group_name_H-M   'P 1'
#
loop_
_entity.id
_entity.type
_entity.pdbx_description
1 polymer ?
#
loop_
_entity_poly.entity_id
_entity_poly.type
_entity_poly.pdbx_seq_one_letter_code
_entity_poly.pdbx_strand_id
1 'polypeptide(L)'
;MLEGCDAGQILVGGALAPYFGEVNQPIYFVAASDLTETDTVKVRVGLIESSASRPMQTNKEREIITLRKNTTTQQKPFGENTATYCFPGEIVWPKMGDGFVVVGDECDEEIVVCDNYDPQIFPEHIVEIVKENDPWQWLDYLGDPQSTNTGTACKEGARSGCETIRFGVTYVMQEIGKYSNTGKKYVLAEDIKIKPCLDKSDPVDEKWFFDIENIRVPIFSAICSEQPNNCGWKIDLLDGKNHDTLEKYITNYETYKEVLKAIDWWAIGPYTNNSNNNYYSKLNITKYYFSQGIIAHEQKHVLQADSCLNVYMNSDNGMKIFRRPPYILSRQNYSCPEDVINVLKKGLRTSFKGLIIYGTNIDNFYNVKNGIPKYEMDADSYAKTTYNSIKYNIESWAQNQLWFPK
;
A
#
# COMPACT_ATOMS: atom_id res chain seq x y z
N MET A 1 33.24 -9.04 45.68
CA MET A 1 33.33 -7.56 45.77
C MET A 1 33.27 -7.02 44.35
N LEU A 2 32.38 -6.09 43.98
CA LEU A 2 32.27 -5.62 42.59
C LEU A 2 33.37 -4.57 42.32
N GLU A 3 34.30 -4.90 41.43
CA GLU A 3 35.32 -3.98 40.93
C GLU A 3 34.82 -3.38 39.61
N GLY A 4 34.66 -2.07 39.56
CA GLY A 4 34.34 -1.32 38.33
C GLY A 4 35.49 -0.39 37.98
N CYS A 5 35.80 -0.28 36.69
CA CYS A 5 36.81 0.64 36.16
C CYS A 5 36.13 1.80 35.45
N ASP A 6 36.54 3.02 35.78
CA ASP A 6 36.32 4.24 34.99
C ASP A 6 37.70 4.83 34.63
N ALA A 7 37.89 5.20 33.36
CA ALA A 7 39.10 5.82 32.83
C ALA A 7 40.45 5.18 33.26
N GLY A 8 40.49 3.86 33.48
CA GLY A 8 41.71 3.13 33.85
C GLY A 8 42.09 3.13 35.34
N GLN A 9 41.18 3.53 36.26
CA GLN A 9 41.37 3.37 37.71
C GLN A 9 40.45 2.29 38.29
N ILE A 10 41.02 1.40 39.13
CA ILE A 10 40.27 0.39 39.91
C ILE A 10 39.62 1.09 41.10
N LEU A 11 38.28 1.05 41.18
CA LEU A 11 37.53 1.65 42.28
C LEU A 11 37.06 0.57 43.26
N VAL A 12 37.52 0.65 44.51
CA VAL A 12 37.16 -0.29 45.59
C VAL A 12 36.02 0.30 46.42
N GLY A 13 34.83 -0.30 46.30
CA GLY A 13 33.64 0.13 47.04
C GLY A 13 33.56 -0.46 48.45
N GLY A 14 33.76 0.37 49.48
CA GLY A 14 33.32 0.07 50.84
C GLY A 14 31.81 0.23 50.96
N ALA A 15 31.14 -0.81 51.45
CA ALA A 15 29.76 -0.91 51.93
C ALA A 15 28.68 0.02 51.29
N LEU A 16 27.80 -0.62 50.51
CA LEU A 16 26.44 -0.19 50.13
C LEU A 16 26.36 0.83 48.97
N ALA A 17 26.55 0.29 47.76
CA ALA A 17 26.17 0.86 46.46
C ALA A 17 26.94 2.13 46.03
N PRO A 18 27.94 2.01 45.12
CA PRO A 18 28.48 3.18 44.45
C PRO A 18 27.40 3.82 43.55
N TYR A 19 27.27 5.14 43.64
CA TYR A 19 26.43 5.94 42.75
C TYR A 19 27.30 6.52 41.63
N PHE A 20 26.89 6.36 40.39
CA PHE A 20 27.56 6.94 39.22
C PHE A 20 26.74 8.13 38.71
N GLY A 21 27.39 9.26 38.45
CA GLY A 21 26.80 10.43 37.80
C GLY A 21 27.48 10.68 36.45
N GLU A 22 26.73 11.20 35.46
CA GLU A 22 27.27 11.62 34.15
C GLU A 22 28.12 10.56 33.43
N VAL A 23 27.57 9.33 33.35
CA VAL A 23 28.22 8.20 32.67
C VAL A 23 28.14 8.41 31.15
N ASN A 24 29.24 8.88 30.57
CA ASN A 24 29.36 9.16 29.13
C ASN A 24 30.06 8.02 28.36
N GLN A 25 30.44 6.93 29.03
CA GLN A 25 31.07 5.74 28.44
C GLN A 25 30.45 4.46 29.01
N PRO A 26 30.46 3.33 28.28
CA PRO A 26 29.94 2.06 28.78
C PRO A 26 30.62 1.65 30.09
N ILE A 27 29.83 1.22 31.08
CA ILE A 27 30.39 0.65 32.32
C ILE A 27 30.60 -0.84 32.09
N TYR A 28 31.84 -1.27 32.27
CA TYR A 28 32.22 -2.67 32.22
C TYR A 28 32.24 -3.25 33.64
N PHE A 29 31.50 -4.34 33.84
CA PHE A 29 31.44 -5.04 35.12
C PHE A 29 32.21 -6.35 35.00
N VAL A 30 33.21 -6.55 35.87
CA VAL A 30 33.94 -7.81 35.96
C VAL A 30 33.44 -8.57 37.18
N ALA A 31 33.06 -9.83 36.98
CA ALA A 31 32.69 -10.69 38.09
C ALA A 31 33.93 -10.96 38.96
N ALA A 32 33.79 -10.82 40.28
CA ALA A 32 34.86 -11.11 41.21
C ALA A 32 35.30 -12.59 41.09
N SER A 33 36.60 -12.83 41.10
CA SER A 33 37.20 -14.15 40.89
C SER A 33 36.89 -15.18 41.98
N ASP A 34 36.30 -14.75 43.10
CA ASP A 34 35.96 -15.56 44.28
C ASP A 34 34.50 -16.07 44.29
N LEU A 35 33.68 -15.73 43.29
CA LEU A 35 32.29 -16.20 43.18
C LEU A 35 32.23 -17.65 42.69
N THR A 36 31.37 -18.48 43.28
CA THR A 36 31.11 -19.89 42.90
C THR A 36 30.04 -20.02 41.80
N GLU A 37 29.89 -21.21 41.20
CA GLU A 37 28.95 -21.47 40.09
C GLU A 37 27.46 -21.26 40.44
N THR A 38 27.12 -21.26 41.72
CA THR A 38 25.74 -21.03 42.20
C THR A 38 25.47 -19.59 42.62
N ASP A 39 26.49 -18.73 42.63
CA ASP A 39 26.35 -17.35 43.09
C ASP A 39 25.79 -16.45 42.00
N THR A 40 24.88 -15.55 42.38
CA THR A 40 24.24 -14.58 41.49
C THR A 40 24.74 -13.17 41.82
N VAL A 41 25.18 -12.42 40.80
CA VAL A 41 25.52 -10.99 40.97
C VAL A 41 24.28 -10.16 40.71
N LYS A 42 23.88 -9.35 41.70
CA LYS A 42 22.77 -8.40 41.56
C LYS A 42 23.33 -6.99 41.32
N VAL A 43 23.14 -6.46 40.11
CA VAL A 43 23.44 -5.07 39.79
C VAL A 43 22.15 -4.26 39.93
N ARG A 44 22.17 -3.20 40.75
CA ARG A 44 21.07 -2.24 40.84
C ARG A 44 21.49 -0.95 40.16
N VAL A 45 20.80 -0.60 39.08
CA VAL A 45 20.98 0.66 38.37
C VAL A 45 19.85 1.59 38.76
N GLY A 46 20.18 2.72 39.39
CA GLY A 46 19.24 3.80 39.71
C GLY A 46 19.53 5.02 38.83
N LEU A 47 18.47 5.64 38.29
CA LEU A 47 18.57 6.94 37.60
C LEU A 47 18.16 8.04 38.58
N ILE A 48 18.95 9.11 38.68
CA ILE A 48 18.57 10.33 39.41
C ILE A 48 17.62 11.13 38.50
N GLU A 49 16.47 11.55 39.06
CA GLU A 49 15.29 12.17 38.42
C GLU A 49 15.54 12.87 37.07
N SER A 50 14.90 12.46 35.97
CA SER A 50 13.66 13.12 35.50
C SER A 50 12.81 12.29 34.52
N SER A 51 13.07 10.99 34.35
CA SER A 51 12.52 10.24 33.22
C SER A 51 12.33 8.75 33.55
N ALA A 52 11.10 8.25 33.36
CA ALA A 52 10.71 6.90 33.72
C ALA A 52 11.14 5.87 32.67
N SER A 53 12.37 5.37 32.75
CA SER A 53 12.89 4.34 31.84
C SER A 53 12.20 2.98 31.99
N ARG A 54 12.08 2.20 30.90
CA ARG A 54 11.73 0.76 30.92
C ARG A 54 12.81 -0.04 30.16
N PRO A 55 13.25 -1.21 30.65
CA PRO A 55 14.14 -2.10 29.91
C PRO A 55 13.34 -2.73 28.78
N MET A 56 13.86 -2.65 27.56
CA MET A 56 13.15 -3.13 26.38
C MET A 56 13.72 -4.37 25.72
N GLN A 57 14.97 -4.78 26.00
CA GLN A 57 15.48 -6.03 25.44
C GLN A 57 16.72 -6.55 26.18
N THR A 58 16.77 -7.88 26.28
CA THR A 58 18.01 -8.65 26.48
C THR A 58 18.31 -9.29 25.14
N ASN A 59 19.38 -8.87 24.48
CA ASN A 59 19.87 -9.62 23.32
C ASN A 59 20.57 -10.88 23.85
N LYS A 60 20.17 -12.08 23.39
CA LYS A 60 20.73 -13.34 23.91
C LYS A 60 22.09 -13.68 23.31
N GLU A 61 22.49 -13.03 22.22
CA GLU A 61 23.78 -13.27 21.54
C GLU A 61 24.89 -12.31 21.97
N ARG A 62 24.54 -11.19 22.63
CA ARG A 62 25.46 -10.25 23.29
C ARG A 62 24.79 -9.75 24.56
N GLU A 63 25.43 -9.91 25.72
CA GLU A 63 24.90 -9.48 27.03
C GLU A 63 24.93 -7.94 27.18
N ILE A 64 24.10 -7.27 26.38
CA ILE A 64 23.94 -5.81 26.35
C ILE A 64 22.52 -5.48 26.76
N ILE A 65 22.39 -4.57 27.72
CA ILE A 65 21.10 -4.01 28.18
C ILE A 65 21.11 -2.51 27.96
N THR A 66 20.13 -2.03 27.19
CA THR A 66 19.93 -0.61 26.88
C THR A 66 18.76 -0.03 27.69
N LEU A 67 18.99 1.08 28.39
CA LEU A 67 17.97 1.83 29.13
C LEU A 67 17.60 3.11 28.37
N ARG A 68 16.33 3.27 27.95
CA ARG A 68 15.84 4.48 27.27
C ARG A 68 15.25 5.50 28.24
N LYS A 69 15.45 6.79 27.98
CA LYS A 69 14.90 7.91 28.74
C LYS A 69 13.48 8.24 28.23
N ASN A 70 12.43 8.06 29.04
CA ASN A 70 11.07 8.48 28.65
C ASN A 70 10.87 9.98 28.80
N THR A 71 10.22 10.61 27.82
CA THR A 71 9.86 12.05 27.81
C THR A 71 8.53 12.39 28.49
N THR A 72 7.80 11.42 29.05
CA THR A 72 6.53 11.70 29.74
C THR A 72 6.76 12.21 31.16
N THR A 73 6.50 13.50 31.38
CA THR A 73 6.46 14.11 32.71
C THR A 73 5.26 13.57 33.50
N GLN A 74 5.48 12.56 34.36
CA GLN A 74 4.52 12.28 35.43
C GLN A 74 4.63 13.37 36.49
N GLN A 75 3.48 13.95 36.88
CA GLN A 75 3.41 14.95 37.93
C GLN A 75 3.91 14.37 39.26
N LYS A 76 4.90 15.03 39.86
CA LYS A 76 5.37 14.79 41.24
C LYS A 76 4.20 14.94 42.23
N PRO A 77 3.92 13.97 43.10
CA PRO A 77 3.20 14.25 44.33
C PRO A 77 4.08 15.15 45.19
N PHE A 78 3.53 16.26 45.67
CA PHE A 78 4.22 17.16 46.59
C PHE A 78 4.43 16.46 47.94
N GLY A 79 5.68 16.31 48.39
CA GLY A 79 5.99 16.10 49.81
C GLY A 79 6.83 14.88 50.24
N GLU A 80 7.50 14.14 49.34
CA GLU A 80 8.35 13.00 49.75
C GLU A 80 9.85 13.23 49.47
N ASN A 81 10.68 12.76 50.42
CA ASN A 81 12.15 12.82 50.39
C ASN A 81 12.71 12.26 49.07
N THR A 82 13.62 13.00 48.44
CA THR A 82 14.31 12.70 47.17
C THR A 82 15.25 11.49 47.21
N ALA A 83 15.22 10.69 48.28
CA ALA A 83 15.86 9.39 48.33
C ALA A 83 14.80 8.33 48.06
N THR A 84 15.01 7.53 47.02
CA THR A 84 14.29 6.27 46.72
C THR A 84 13.10 6.37 45.75
N TYR A 85 13.39 6.64 44.48
CA TYR A 85 12.65 5.98 43.39
C TYR A 85 13.64 5.18 42.55
N CYS A 86 13.92 3.95 43.01
CA CYS A 86 14.59 2.96 42.19
C CYS A 86 13.64 2.50 41.09
N PHE A 87 14.18 2.28 39.88
CA PHE A 87 13.53 1.45 38.89
C PHE A 87 13.24 0.06 39.51
N PRO A 88 12.00 -0.47 39.50
CA PRO A 88 11.69 -1.76 40.10
C PRO A 88 11.97 -2.91 39.13
N GLY A 89 13.17 -2.94 38.54
CA GLY A 89 13.66 -4.08 37.78
C GLY A 89 14.92 -4.62 38.41
N GLU A 90 14.82 -5.79 39.02
CA GLU A 90 16.00 -6.59 39.34
C GLU A 90 16.41 -7.34 38.06
N ILE A 91 17.64 -7.10 37.61
CA ILE A 91 18.22 -7.83 36.49
C ILE A 91 19.04 -8.97 37.08
N VAL A 92 18.71 -10.19 36.68
CA VAL A 92 19.40 -11.42 37.10
C VAL A 92 20.23 -11.90 35.91
N TRP A 93 21.55 -11.90 36.05
CA TRP A 93 22.46 -12.41 35.01
C TRP A 93 22.88 -13.86 35.31
N PRO A 94 22.70 -14.80 34.36
CA PRO A 94 23.41 -16.06 34.40
C PRO A 94 24.89 -15.85 34.04
N LYS A 95 25.78 -16.57 34.72
CA LYS A 95 27.21 -16.24 34.88
C LYS A 95 28.11 -16.54 33.67
N MET A 96 27.65 -16.37 32.44
CA MET A 96 28.47 -16.68 31.25
C MET A 96 28.65 -15.49 30.32
N GLY A 97 29.28 -14.44 30.86
CA GLY A 97 29.82 -13.34 30.08
C GLY A 97 30.27 -12.20 30.97
N ASP A 98 31.37 -11.56 30.60
CA ASP A 98 31.48 -10.14 30.91
C ASP A 98 30.42 -9.43 30.06
N GLY A 99 29.64 -8.54 30.65
CA GLY A 99 28.60 -7.84 29.92
C GLY A 99 28.66 -6.34 30.12
N PHE A 100 28.00 -5.67 29.19
CA PHE A 100 28.07 -4.22 29.04
C PHE A 100 26.70 -3.62 29.35
N VAL A 101 26.68 -2.62 30.22
CA VAL A 101 25.53 -1.73 30.35
C VAL A 101 25.85 -0.46 29.57
N VAL A 102 25.17 -0.29 28.44
CA VAL A 102 25.27 0.93 27.62
C VAL A 102 24.04 1.77 27.91
N VAL A 103 24.26 2.92 28.57
CA VAL A 103 23.27 3.99 28.66
C VAL A 103 23.59 4.93 27.50
N GLY A 104 22.88 4.81 26.39
CA GLY A 104 23.13 5.60 25.18
C GLY A 104 21.85 6.23 24.62
N ASP A 105 21.99 7.44 24.09
CA ASP A 105 20.99 8.16 23.27
C ASP A 105 21.06 7.74 21.78
N GLU A 106 21.63 6.56 21.50
CA GLU A 106 21.84 6.07 20.14
C GLU A 106 20.55 5.44 19.59
N CYS A 107 20.18 5.85 18.37
CA CYS A 107 19.05 5.29 17.65
C CYS A 107 19.38 3.87 17.16
N ASP A 108 18.37 3.00 17.08
CA ASP A 108 18.55 1.63 16.56
C ASP A 108 18.92 1.66 15.07
N GLU A 109 18.36 2.64 14.34
CA GLU A 109 18.58 2.87 12.92
C GLU A 109 19.46 4.12 12.69
N GLU A 110 20.23 4.12 11.61
CA GLU A 110 21.10 5.25 11.25
C GLU A 110 20.27 6.52 10.95
N ILE A 111 20.73 7.66 11.46
CA ILE A 111 20.16 8.96 11.12
C ILE A 111 20.67 9.38 9.73
N VAL A 112 19.88 9.08 8.71
CA VAL A 112 20.12 9.52 7.33
C VAL A 112 19.69 10.99 7.18
N VAL A 113 20.58 11.84 6.66
CA VAL A 113 20.26 13.23 6.30
C VAL A 113 19.61 13.26 4.93
N CYS A 114 18.59 14.11 4.73
CA CYS A 114 17.90 14.19 3.44
C CYS A 114 18.83 14.69 2.32
N ASP A 115 18.88 13.96 1.20
CA ASP A 115 19.60 14.39 -0.01
C ASP A 115 18.85 15.47 -0.80
N ASN A 116 17.51 15.53 -0.64
CA ASN A 116 16.63 16.50 -1.28
C ASN A 116 15.52 16.95 -0.32
N TYR A 117 15.23 18.25 -0.31
CA TYR A 117 14.20 18.87 0.52
C TYR A 117 12.86 19.01 -0.22
N ASP A 118 12.85 18.85 -1.54
CA ASP A 118 11.62 18.87 -2.33
C ASP A 118 10.73 17.66 -2.00
N PRO A 119 9.39 17.80 -2.11
CA PRO A 119 8.49 16.67 -1.99
C PRO A 119 8.81 15.57 -3.00
N GLN A 120 8.71 14.31 -2.58
CA GLN A 120 8.86 13.15 -3.46
C GLN A 120 7.93 13.28 -4.67
N ILE A 121 8.50 13.14 -5.87
CA ILE A 121 7.74 13.03 -7.11
C ILE A 121 7.13 11.64 -7.19
N PHE A 122 5.83 11.57 -7.45
CA PHE A 122 5.14 10.31 -7.61
C PHE A 122 5.59 9.62 -8.91
N PRO A 123 5.96 8.33 -8.88
CA PRO A 123 6.43 7.62 -10.06
C PRO A 123 5.41 7.63 -11.20
N GLU A 124 5.89 7.76 -12.44
CA GLU A 124 5.06 7.57 -13.63
C GLU A 124 4.78 6.08 -13.86
N HIS A 125 3.59 5.77 -14.39
CA HIS A 125 3.21 4.43 -14.84
C HIS A 125 3.33 3.32 -13.76
N ILE A 126 2.93 3.63 -12.53
CA ILE A 126 3.03 2.73 -11.37
C ILE A 126 1.85 1.74 -11.25
N VAL A 127 0.88 1.82 -12.16
CA VAL A 127 -0.30 0.98 -12.17
C VAL A 127 0.04 -0.46 -12.55
N GLU A 128 -0.39 -1.41 -11.72
CA GLU A 128 -0.33 -2.85 -11.98
C GLU A 128 -1.72 -3.33 -12.41
N ILE A 129 -1.86 -3.73 -13.68
CA ILE A 129 -3.13 -4.26 -14.19
C ILE A 129 -3.30 -5.71 -13.72
N VAL A 130 -4.42 -6.02 -13.09
CA VAL A 130 -4.76 -7.37 -12.63
C VAL A 130 -6.13 -7.82 -13.18
N LYS A 131 -6.26 -9.13 -13.40
CA LYS A 131 -7.46 -9.84 -13.86
C LYS A 131 -7.97 -10.79 -12.79
N GLU A 132 -9.08 -11.49 -13.06
CA GLU A 132 -9.61 -12.48 -12.11
C GLU A 132 -8.63 -13.63 -11.88
N ASN A 133 -8.52 -14.05 -10.62
CA ASN A 133 -7.60 -15.07 -10.12
C ASN A 133 -6.10 -14.80 -10.30
N ASP A 134 -5.71 -13.58 -10.71
CA ASP A 134 -4.30 -13.21 -10.79
C ASP A 134 -3.64 -13.29 -9.40
N PRO A 135 -2.42 -13.86 -9.30
CA PRO A 135 -1.72 -13.99 -8.03
C PRO A 135 -1.24 -12.62 -7.54
N TRP A 136 -1.23 -12.45 -6.21
CA TRP A 136 -0.69 -11.26 -5.57
C TRP A 136 0.18 -11.65 -4.39
N GLN A 137 1.39 -11.10 -4.34
CA GLN A 137 2.38 -11.36 -3.31
C GLN A 137 2.86 -10.02 -2.72
N TRP A 138 3.10 -10.00 -1.42
CA TRP A 138 3.61 -8.84 -0.70
C TRP A 138 4.37 -9.27 0.55
N LEU A 139 5.17 -8.36 1.12
CA LEU A 139 5.68 -8.51 2.48
C LEU A 139 4.75 -7.76 3.42
N ASP A 140 4.29 -8.41 4.48
CA ASP A 140 3.47 -7.72 5.47
C ASP A 140 4.30 -6.77 6.35
N TYR A 141 3.66 -6.18 7.35
CA TYR A 141 4.29 -5.21 8.24
C TYR A 141 5.37 -5.79 9.15
N LEU A 142 5.46 -7.12 9.30
CA LEU A 142 6.50 -7.85 10.02
C LEU A 142 7.65 -8.29 9.09
N GLY A 143 7.49 -8.08 7.78
CA GLY A 143 8.43 -8.55 6.76
C GLY A 143 8.16 -9.99 6.34
N ASP A 144 7.05 -10.59 6.75
CA ASP A 144 6.72 -11.97 6.39
C ASP A 144 6.12 -12.02 4.97
N PRO A 145 6.56 -12.95 4.11
CA PRO A 145 5.95 -13.14 2.80
C PRO A 145 4.49 -13.60 2.88
N GLN A 146 3.63 -12.86 2.21
CA GLN A 146 2.21 -13.16 2.08
C GLN A 146 1.83 -13.34 0.61
N SER A 147 0.78 -14.12 0.38
CA SER A 147 0.25 -14.36 -0.96
C SER A 147 -1.26 -14.56 -0.95
N THR A 148 -1.92 -14.06 -1.98
CA THR A 148 -3.35 -14.26 -2.25
C THR A 148 -3.60 -14.21 -3.76
N ASN A 149 -4.84 -14.08 -4.19
CA ASN A 149 -5.19 -13.73 -5.57
C ASN A 149 -6.42 -12.81 -5.60
N THR A 150 -6.69 -12.21 -6.76
CA THR A 150 -7.85 -11.33 -6.96
C THR A 150 -9.19 -12.05 -6.84
N GLY A 151 -9.22 -13.38 -7.03
CA GLY A 151 -10.41 -14.22 -6.95
C GLY A 151 -11.47 -13.84 -8.00
N THR A 152 -12.75 -14.05 -7.67
CA THR A 152 -13.88 -13.66 -8.54
C THR A 152 -14.19 -12.17 -8.41
N ALA A 153 -13.22 -11.33 -8.77
CA ALA A 153 -13.27 -9.88 -8.62
C ALA A 153 -14.35 -9.20 -9.48
N CYS A 154 -14.85 -9.85 -10.53
CA CYS A 154 -16.00 -9.35 -11.30
C CYS A 154 -17.30 -9.20 -10.50
N LYS A 155 -17.36 -9.75 -9.27
CA LYS A 155 -18.49 -9.56 -8.35
C LYS A 155 -18.48 -8.18 -7.67
N GLU A 156 -17.37 -7.45 -7.69
CA GLU A 156 -17.28 -6.12 -7.11
C GLU A 156 -18.27 -5.15 -7.80
N GLY A 157 -19.18 -4.58 -7.03
CA GLY A 157 -20.21 -3.68 -7.55
C GLY A 157 -21.18 -4.32 -8.56
N ALA A 158 -21.23 -5.66 -8.65
CA ALA A 158 -22.19 -6.36 -9.51
C ALA A 158 -23.63 -6.05 -9.05
N ARG A 159 -24.49 -5.72 -10.02
CA ARG A 159 -25.90 -5.36 -9.75
C ARG A 159 -26.79 -6.56 -10.01
N SER A 160 -27.81 -6.73 -9.17
CA SER A 160 -28.87 -7.71 -9.42
C SER A 160 -29.76 -7.22 -10.56
N GLY A 161 -29.93 -8.04 -11.60
CA GLY A 161 -30.85 -7.77 -12.70
C GLY A 161 -30.19 -7.26 -13.97
N CYS A 162 -31.03 -7.06 -14.99
CA CYS A 162 -30.62 -6.76 -16.37
C CYS A 162 -30.89 -5.31 -16.80
N GLU A 163 -31.30 -4.46 -15.85
CA GLU A 163 -31.54 -3.04 -16.09
C GLU A 163 -30.23 -2.26 -16.27
N THR A 164 -29.11 -2.74 -15.72
CA THR A 164 -27.79 -2.12 -15.89
C THR A 164 -26.71 -3.19 -16.05
N ILE A 165 -26.47 -3.61 -17.31
CA ILE A 165 -25.53 -4.67 -17.66
C ILE A 165 -24.13 -4.08 -17.81
N ARG A 166 -23.15 -4.64 -17.10
CA ARG A 166 -21.72 -4.30 -17.25
C ARG A 166 -21.02 -5.39 -18.05
N PHE A 167 -20.31 -4.99 -19.10
CA PHE A 167 -19.55 -5.92 -19.95
C PHE A 167 -18.08 -5.97 -19.56
N GLY A 168 -17.51 -4.80 -19.27
CA GLY A 168 -16.19 -4.63 -18.73
C GLY A 168 -16.26 -3.86 -17.40
N VAL A 169 -15.21 -4.02 -16.60
CA VAL A 169 -15.08 -3.36 -15.31
C VAL A 169 -13.62 -2.98 -15.10
N THR A 170 -13.37 -1.70 -14.80
CA THR A 170 -12.08 -1.18 -14.38
C THR A 170 -12.20 -0.43 -13.05
N TYR A 171 -11.38 -0.78 -12.05
CA TYR A 171 -11.33 -0.08 -10.75
C TYR A 171 -10.04 -0.37 -9.98
N VAL A 172 -9.67 0.54 -9.07
CA VAL A 172 -8.55 0.32 -8.13
C VAL A 172 -8.92 -0.72 -7.07
N MET A 173 -8.13 -1.78 -6.93
CA MET A 173 -8.36 -2.81 -5.91
C MET A 173 -7.87 -2.31 -4.54
N GLN A 174 -8.81 -1.86 -3.70
CA GLN A 174 -8.50 -1.47 -2.32
C GLN A 174 -8.11 -2.64 -1.43
N GLU A 175 -8.59 -3.84 -1.76
CA GLU A 175 -8.26 -5.10 -1.13
C GLU A 175 -8.09 -6.18 -2.20
N ILE A 176 -7.03 -6.98 -2.11
CA ILE A 176 -6.83 -8.17 -2.94
C ILE A 176 -6.96 -9.39 -2.03
N GLY A 177 -7.68 -10.42 -2.48
CA GLY A 177 -8.04 -11.58 -1.66
C GLY A 177 -9.45 -11.53 -1.09
N LYS A 178 -10.18 -10.41 -1.24
CA LYS A 178 -11.59 -10.26 -0.79
C LYS A 178 -12.51 -11.34 -1.38
N TYR A 179 -12.29 -11.70 -2.63
CA TYR A 179 -13.06 -12.70 -3.38
C TYR A 179 -12.28 -14.01 -3.59
N SER A 180 -11.21 -14.22 -2.83
CA SER A 180 -10.34 -15.39 -2.93
C SER A 180 -10.64 -16.41 -1.84
N ASN A 181 -10.31 -17.67 -2.11
CA ASN A 181 -10.43 -18.77 -1.15
C ASN A 181 -9.18 -18.95 -0.27
N THR A 182 -8.18 -18.08 -0.39
CA THR A 182 -6.90 -18.17 0.34
C THR A 182 -7.00 -17.77 1.82
N GLY A 183 -8.07 -17.04 2.20
CA GLY A 183 -8.24 -16.50 3.56
C GLY A 183 -7.32 -15.32 3.92
N LYS A 184 -6.37 -14.96 3.05
CA LYS A 184 -5.45 -13.83 3.21
C LYS A 184 -5.90 -12.64 2.37
N LYS A 185 -5.79 -11.44 2.92
CA LYS A 185 -6.15 -10.19 2.25
C LYS A 185 -4.99 -9.21 2.30
N TYR A 186 -4.61 -8.68 1.15
CA TYR A 186 -3.76 -7.50 1.03
C TYR A 186 -4.63 -6.26 1.08
N VAL A 187 -4.25 -5.27 1.88
CA VAL A 187 -4.87 -3.94 1.88
C VAL A 187 -4.00 -2.98 1.07
N LEU A 188 -4.61 -2.15 0.22
CA LEU A 188 -3.89 -1.16 -0.58
C LEU A 188 -2.94 -0.32 0.29
N ALA A 189 -1.67 -0.25 -0.15
CA ALA A 189 -0.56 0.42 0.52
C ALA A 189 -0.09 -0.24 1.84
N GLU A 190 -0.38 -1.52 2.06
CA GLU A 190 0.07 -2.26 3.24
C GLU A 190 1.58 -2.51 3.25
N ASP A 191 2.17 -2.74 2.08
CA ASP A 191 3.58 -3.09 1.88
C ASP A 191 4.47 -1.89 1.52
N ILE A 192 3.94 -0.65 1.60
CA ILE A 192 4.76 0.54 1.46
C ILE A 192 5.83 0.60 2.55
N LYS A 193 7.00 1.09 2.17
CA LYS A 193 8.12 1.37 3.08
C LYS A 193 8.25 2.88 3.26
N ILE A 194 8.31 3.32 4.52
CA ILE A 194 8.49 4.72 4.87
C ILE A 194 9.97 4.89 5.23
N LYS A 195 10.68 5.71 4.47
CA LYS A 195 12.09 6.02 4.71
C LYS A 195 12.23 7.42 5.28
N PRO A 196 12.36 7.57 6.59
CA PRO A 196 12.59 8.88 7.18
C PRO A 196 13.99 9.39 6.85
N CYS A 197 14.12 10.70 6.67
CA CYS A 197 15.38 11.40 6.61
C CYS A 197 15.30 12.69 7.45
N LEU A 198 16.43 13.12 7.98
CA LEU A 198 16.54 14.31 8.81
C LEU A 198 16.87 15.53 7.94
N ASP A 199 15.99 16.52 7.94
CA ASP A 199 16.21 17.86 7.41
C ASP A 199 17.00 18.68 8.43
N LYS A 200 18.24 19.04 8.06
CA LYS A 200 19.16 19.87 8.84
C LYS A 200 19.34 21.28 8.27
N SER A 201 18.46 21.70 7.35
CA SER A 201 18.54 23.04 6.75
C SER A 201 18.36 24.17 7.77
N ASP A 202 17.58 23.91 8.83
CA ASP A 202 17.47 24.77 10.02
C ASP A 202 18.07 24.05 11.26
N PRO A 203 19.28 24.42 11.72
CA PRO A 203 19.93 23.79 12.87
C PRO A 203 19.19 23.95 14.19
N VAL A 204 18.22 24.88 14.27
CA VAL A 204 17.45 25.15 15.50
C VAL A 204 16.08 24.44 15.47
N ASP A 205 15.64 23.98 14.30
CA ASP A 205 14.36 23.31 14.07
C ASP A 205 14.51 22.16 13.05
N GLU A 206 15.41 21.22 13.37
CA GLU A 206 15.60 20.01 12.58
C GLU A 206 14.30 19.19 12.52
N LYS A 207 13.95 18.72 11.31
CA LYS A 207 12.66 18.07 11.03
C LYS A 207 12.85 16.73 10.35
N TRP A 208 11.94 15.81 10.63
CA TRP A 208 11.86 14.56 9.91
C TRP A 208 10.99 14.72 8.67
N PHE A 209 11.57 14.39 7.52
CA PHE A 209 10.86 14.12 6.28
C PHE A 209 10.88 12.64 5.98
N PHE A 210 10.13 12.23 4.96
CA PHE A 210 10.12 10.85 4.52
C PHE A 210 9.84 10.74 3.03
N ASP A 211 10.33 9.64 2.48
CA ASP A 211 9.94 9.14 1.19
C ASP A 211 9.17 7.82 1.35
N ILE A 212 8.28 7.55 0.40
CA ILE A 212 7.47 6.33 0.31
C ILE A 212 8.03 5.47 -0.82
N GLU A 213 8.46 4.26 -0.46
CA GLU A 213 8.91 3.25 -1.41
C GLU A 213 7.94 2.07 -1.50
N ASN A 214 8.18 1.22 -2.50
CA ASN A 214 7.33 0.07 -2.83
C ASN A 214 5.87 0.50 -3.07
N ILE A 215 5.69 1.60 -3.82
CA ILE A 215 4.37 2.07 -4.22
C ILE A 215 3.83 1.13 -5.29
N ARG A 216 2.64 0.58 -5.03
CA ARG A 216 1.96 -0.37 -5.92
C ARG A 216 0.49 -0.01 -6.03
N VAL A 217 -0.01 0.16 -7.25
CA VAL A 217 -1.41 0.55 -7.50
C VAL A 217 -2.09 -0.51 -8.36
N PRO A 218 -2.71 -1.53 -7.74
CA PRO A 218 -3.43 -2.56 -8.48
C PRO A 218 -4.74 -2.01 -9.05
N ILE A 219 -4.87 -2.03 -10.38
CA ILE A 219 -6.12 -1.74 -11.08
C ILE A 219 -6.65 -3.05 -11.67
N PHE A 220 -7.82 -3.47 -11.19
CA PHE A 220 -8.55 -4.56 -11.83
C PHE A 220 -9.10 -4.08 -13.16
N SER A 221 -8.90 -4.85 -14.21
CA SER A 221 -9.50 -4.59 -15.52
C SER A 221 -9.79 -5.91 -16.23
N ALA A 222 -11.06 -6.22 -16.42
CA ALA A 222 -11.47 -7.46 -17.05
C ALA A 222 -12.83 -7.34 -17.73
N ILE A 223 -13.13 -8.34 -18.57
CA ILE A 223 -14.47 -8.60 -19.06
C ILE A 223 -15.19 -9.43 -18.00
N CYS A 224 -16.32 -8.92 -17.53
CA CYS A 224 -17.13 -9.59 -16.52
C CYS A 224 -18.36 -10.22 -17.16
N SER A 225 -18.14 -11.27 -17.96
CA SER A 225 -19.16 -11.86 -18.85
C SER A 225 -20.33 -12.54 -18.13
N GLU A 226 -20.23 -12.85 -16.84
CA GLU A 226 -21.28 -13.56 -16.10
C GLU A 226 -22.62 -12.80 -16.13
N GLN A 227 -22.62 -11.49 -15.82
CA GLN A 227 -23.85 -10.70 -15.82
C GLN A 227 -24.45 -10.55 -17.24
N PRO A 228 -23.68 -10.16 -18.30
CA PRO A 228 -24.17 -10.16 -19.67
C PRO A 228 -24.79 -11.51 -20.09
N ASN A 229 -24.12 -12.62 -19.80
CA ASN A 229 -24.57 -13.97 -20.15
C ASN A 229 -25.92 -14.29 -19.48
N ASN A 230 -26.06 -13.94 -18.18
CA ASN A 230 -27.31 -14.10 -17.43
C ASN A 230 -28.44 -13.21 -17.96
N CYS A 231 -28.11 -12.11 -18.62
CA CYS A 231 -29.04 -11.15 -19.21
C CYS A 231 -29.29 -11.36 -20.72
N GLY A 232 -28.90 -12.50 -21.27
CA GLY A 232 -29.23 -12.89 -22.65
C GLY A 232 -28.17 -12.56 -23.71
N TRP A 233 -27.08 -11.88 -23.32
CA TRP A 233 -25.92 -11.66 -24.19
C TRP A 233 -24.99 -12.87 -24.10
N LYS A 234 -25.26 -13.91 -24.88
CA LYS A 234 -24.63 -15.23 -24.71
C LYS A 234 -23.54 -15.55 -25.73
N ILE A 235 -23.36 -14.71 -26.75
CA ILE A 235 -22.45 -15.00 -27.86
C ILE A 235 -21.36 -13.95 -27.91
N ASP A 236 -20.17 -14.35 -27.45
CA ASP A 236 -18.94 -13.59 -27.67
C ASP A 236 -18.31 -14.00 -28.99
N LEU A 237 -18.11 -13.04 -29.89
CA LEU A 237 -17.43 -13.25 -31.17
C LEU A 237 -15.95 -12.85 -31.15
N LEU A 238 -15.40 -12.57 -29.95
CA LEU A 238 -13.98 -12.32 -29.73
C LEU A 238 -13.44 -11.17 -30.61
N ASP A 239 -12.34 -11.41 -31.32
CA ASP A 239 -11.75 -10.50 -32.31
C ASP A 239 -12.25 -10.72 -33.75
N GLY A 240 -13.23 -11.62 -33.94
CA GLY A 240 -13.74 -11.98 -35.25
C GLY A 240 -12.77 -12.80 -36.11
N LYS A 241 -11.72 -13.41 -35.54
CA LYS A 241 -10.77 -14.28 -36.29
C LYS A 241 -10.99 -15.77 -36.07
N ASN A 242 -11.71 -16.16 -35.03
CA ASN A 242 -11.97 -17.57 -34.74
C ASN A 242 -13.07 -18.12 -35.65
N HIS A 243 -12.68 -18.79 -36.74
CA HIS A 243 -13.62 -19.34 -37.72
C HIS A 243 -14.60 -20.35 -37.12
N ASP A 244 -14.17 -21.22 -36.19
CA ASP A 244 -15.07 -22.19 -35.54
C ASP A 244 -16.20 -21.48 -34.77
N THR A 245 -15.86 -20.40 -34.06
CA THR A 245 -16.85 -19.55 -33.36
C THR A 245 -17.78 -18.87 -34.37
N LEU A 246 -17.24 -18.32 -35.46
CA LEU A 246 -18.04 -17.65 -36.48
C LEU A 246 -18.99 -18.62 -37.18
N GLU A 247 -18.53 -19.80 -37.61
CA GLU A 247 -19.35 -20.84 -38.25
C GLU A 247 -20.46 -21.34 -37.34
N LYS A 248 -20.15 -21.53 -36.05
CA LYS A 248 -21.12 -21.99 -35.05
C LYS A 248 -22.27 -21.00 -34.84
N TYR A 249 -21.99 -19.70 -34.89
CA TYR A 249 -22.96 -18.68 -34.50
C TYR A 249 -23.50 -17.82 -35.65
N ILE A 250 -22.88 -17.84 -36.82
CA ILE A 250 -23.28 -17.11 -38.03
C ILE A 250 -23.59 -18.12 -39.14
N THR A 251 -24.78 -18.71 -39.08
CA THR A 251 -25.17 -19.85 -39.93
C THR A 251 -25.77 -19.46 -41.27
N ASN A 252 -26.16 -18.19 -41.44
CA ASN A 252 -26.79 -17.68 -42.67
C ASN A 252 -26.65 -16.15 -42.77
N TYR A 253 -27.04 -15.61 -43.93
CA TYR A 253 -26.94 -14.20 -44.23
C TYR A 253 -27.77 -13.29 -43.30
N GLU A 254 -28.92 -13.75 -42.81
CA GLU A 254 -29.72 -12.97 -41.86
C GLU A 254 -29.00 -12.81 -40.52
N THR A 255 -28.43 -13.90 -40.00
CA THR A 255 -27.64 -13.88 -38.77
C THR A 255 -26.39 -13.00 -38.92
N TYR A 256 -25.73 -13.05 -40.08
CA TYR A 256 -24.61 -12.17 -40.39
C TYR A 256 -25.01 -10.68 -40.34
N LYS A 257 -26.15 -10.31 -40.94
CA LYS A 257 -26.66 -8.93 -40.87
C LYS A 257 -26.96 -8.49 -39.44
N GLU A 258 -27.43 -9.39 -38.56
CA GLU A 258 -27.62 -9.09 -37.14
C GLU A 258 -26.29 -8.83 -36.43
N VAL A 259 -25.26 -9.64 -36.72
CA VAL A 259 -23.91 -9.44 -36.17
C VAL A 259 -23.30 -8.12 -36.64
N LEU A 260 -23.47 -7.74 -37.91
CA LEU A 260 -23.01 -6.45 -38.41
C LEU A 260 -23.71 -5.26 -37.73
N LYS A 261 -25.02 -5.37 -37.47
CA LYS A 261 -25.73 -4.35 -36.68
C LYS A 261 -25.21 -4.28 -35.24
N ALA A 262 -24.89 -5.43 -34.64
CA ALA A 262 -24.33 -5.50 -33.31
C ALA A 262 -22.98 -4.79 -33.24
N ILE A 263 -22.06 -5.10 -34.15
CA ILE A 263 -20.72 -4.51 -34.14
C ILE A 263 -20.72 -3.02 -34.45
N ASP A 264 -21.61 -2.55 -35.34
CA ASP A 264 -21.77 -1.12 -35.61
C ASP A 264 -22.29 -0.37 -34.38
N TRP A 265 -23.21 -0.98 -33.64
CA TRP A 265 -23.68 -0.43 -32.37
C TRP A 265 -22.54 -0.35 -31.34
N TRP A 266 -21.76 -1.43 -31.18
CA TRP A 266 -20.60 -1.47 -30.29
C TRP A 266 -19.49 -0.48 -30.70
N ALA A 267 -19.27 -0.27 -31.99
CA ALA A 267 -18.28 0.67 -32.52
C ALA A 267 -18.64 2.15 -32.30
N ILE A 268 -19.93 2.47 -32.21
CA ILE A 268 -20.39 3.78 -31.73
C ILE A 268 -20.20 3.86 -30.22
N GLY A 269 -20.48 2.76 -29.52
CA GLY A 269 -20.29 2.61 -28.08
C GLY A 269 -21.58 2.78 -27.28
N PRO A 270 -21.78 1.97 -26.22
CA PRO A 270 -23.02 1.95 -25.44
C PRO A 270 -23.37 3.32 -24.84
N TYR A 271 -22.37 4.09 -24.44
CA TYR A 271 -22.55 5.41 -23.83
C TYR A 271 -22.89 6.47 -24.87
N THR A 272 -22.22 6.45 -26.01
CA THR A 272 -22.48 7.38 -27.11
C THR A 272 -23.85 7.16 -27.77
N ASN A 273 -24.29 5.90 -27.88
CA ASN A 273 -25.61 5.57 -28.44
C ASN A 273 -26.80 6.06 -27.59
N ASN A 274 -26.59 6.37 -26.30
CA ASN A 274 -27.68 6.45 -25.32
C ASN A 274 -27.90 7.86 -24.71
N SER A 275 -27.65 8.92 -25.48
CA SER A 275 -27.74 10.33 -25.06
C SER A 275 -29.13 10.83 -24.61
N ASN A 276 -30.13 9.95 -24.42
CA ASN A 276 -31.52 10.28 -24.09
C ASN A 276 -32.04 9.61 -22.78
N ASN A 277 -31.18 9.39 -21.79
CA ASN A 277 -31.59 9.02 -20.40
C ASN A 277 -32.48 7.76 -20.28
N ASN A 278 -32.21 6.71 -21.05
CA ASN A 278 -32.77 5.39 -20.76
C ASN A 278 -31.65 4.36 -20.81
N TYR A 279 -30.91 4.31 -19.70
CA TYR A 279 -29.86 3.32 -19.45
C TYR A 279 -30.47 1.92 -19.65
N TYR A 280 -30.09 1.26 -20.75
CA TYR A 280 -30.43 -0.11 -21.18
C TYR A 280 -31.91 -0.48 -21.45
N SER A 281 -32.91 0.34 -21.11
CA SER A 281 -34.33 -0.05 -21.18
C SER A 281 -34.97 -0.08 -22.57
N LYS A 282 -34.24 0.27 -23.65
CA LYS A 282 -34.77 0.31 -25.03
C LYS A 282 -33.86 -0.28 -26.10
N LEU A 283 -32.80 -0.98 -25.73
CA LEU A 283 -31.98 -1.65 -26.72
C LEU A 283 -32.74 -2.90 -27.17
N ASN A 284 -33.13 -2.94 -28.45
CA ASN A 284 -33.56 -4.17 -29.10
C ASN A 284 -32.28 -5.01 -29.31
N ILE A 285 -31.78 -5.56 -28.20
CA ILE A 285 -30.42 -6.05 -28.00
C ILE A 285 -30.15 -7.23 -28.92
N THR A 286 -29.12 -7.10 -29.74
CA THR A 286 -28.50 -8.24 -30.42
C THR A 286 -27.76 -9.08 -29.38
N LYS A 287 -28.00 -10.40 -29.31
CA LYS A 287 -27.35 -11.34 -28.37
C LYS A 287 -25.81 -11.46 -28.47
N TYR A 288 -25.17 -10.66 -29.31
CA TYR A 288 -23.74 -10.69 -29.64
C TYR A 288 -22.98 -9.57 -28.95
N TYR A 289 -21.81 -9.92 -28.41
CA TYR A 289 -20.81 -8.97 -27.91
C TYR A 289 -19.42 -9.37 -28.38
N PHE A 290 -18.45 -8.48 -28.19
CA PHE A 290 -17.09 -8.65 -28.70
C PHE A 290 -16.10 -8.33 -27.59
N SER A 291 -15.62 -9.37 -26.90
CA SER A 291 -14.70 -9.24 -25.77
C SER A 291 -13.50 -8.34 -26.06
N GLN A 292 -12.91 -8.45 -27.24
CA GLN A 292 -11.70 -7.69 -27.55
C GLN A 292 -11.94 -6.19 -27.72
N GLY A 293 -13.12 -5.80 -28.20
CA GLY A 293 -13.51 -4.39 -28.19
C GLY A 293 -13.76 -3.87 -26.77
N ILE A 294 -14.37 -4.69 -25.90
CA ILE A 294 -14.59 -4.35 -24.49
C ILE A 294 -13.25 -4.20 -23.75
N ILE A 295 -12.28 -5.11 -23.96
CA ILE A 295 -10.94 -4.98 -23.39
C ILE A 295 -10.28 -3.67 -23.83
N ALA A 296 -10.42 -3.30 -25.10
CA ALA A 296 -9.87 -2.03 -25.59
C ALA A 296 -10.52 -0.81 -24.91
N HIS A 297 -11.83 -0.86 -24.64
CA HIS A 297 -12.55 0.16 -23.87
C HIS A 297 -11.98 0.27 -22.45
N GLU A 298 -11.91 -0.85 -21.73
CA GLU A 298 -11.40 -0.89 -20.36
C GLU A 298 -9.92 -0.48 -20.26
N GLN A 299 -9.10 -0.82 -21.26
CA GLN A 299 -7.72 -0.36 -21.37
C GLN A 299 -7.65 1.18 -21.37
N LYS A 300 -8.61 1.87 -21.99
CA LYS A 300 -8.65 3.33 -21.99
C LYS A 300 -8.93 3.88 -20.58
N HIS A 301 -9.79 3.22 -19.81
CA HIS A 301 -10.01 3.60 -18.41
C HIS A 301 -8.78 3.39 -17.55
N VAL A 302 -8.02 2.31 -17.75
CA VAL A 302 -6.73 2.12 -17.07
C VAL A 302 -5.77 3.28 -17.36
N LEU A 303 -5.63 3.67 -18.63
CA LEU A 303 -4.76 4.79 -19.04
C LEU A 303 -5.23 6.13 -18.46
N GLN A 304 -6.55 6.35 -18.41
CA GLN A 304 -7.13 7.56 -17.79
C GLN A 304 -6.88 7.58 -16.28
N ALA A 305 -7.07 6.45 -15.58
CA ALA A 305 -6.82 6.33 -14.15
C ALA A 305 -5.34 6.55 -13.80
N ASP A 306 -4.41 5.99 -14.56
CA ASP A 306 -2.95 6.21 -14.40
C ASP A 306 -2.60 7.68 -14.58
N SER A 307 -3.12 8.32 -15.64
CA SER A 307 -2.88 9.74 -15.90
C SER A 307 -3.46 10.64 -14.82
N CYS A 308 -4.71 10.41 -14.38
CA CYS A 308 -5.34 11.16 -13.30
C CYS A 308 -4.58 10.99 -11.98
N LEU A 309 -4.16 9.76 -11.67
CA LEU A 309 -3.38 9.48 -10.47
C LEU A 309 -2.07 10.26 -10.49
N ASN A 310 -1.30 10.20 -11.58
CA ASN A 310 -0.02 10.89 -11.65
C ASN A 310 -0.18 12.40 -11.49
N VAL A 311 -1.15 13.02 -12.20
CA VAL A 311 -1.42 14.46 -12.10
C VAL A 311 -1.82 14.84 -10.67
N TYR A 312 -2.71 14.06 -10.05
CA TYR A 312 -3.18 14.34 -8.70
C TYR A 312 -2.07 14.17 -7.66
N MET A 313 -1.32 13.06 -7.72
CA MET A 313 -0.26 12.75 -6.76
C MET A 313 0.89 13.75 -6.82
N ASN A 314 1.14 14.37 -7.97
CA ASN A 314 2.16 15.43 -8.13
C ASN A 314 1.63 16.86 -7.86
N SER A 315 0.34 17.01 -7.54
CA SER A 315 -0.27 18.29 -7.17
C SER A 315 -0.03 18.66 -5.70
N ASP A 316 -0.45 19.87 -5.30
CA ASP A 316 -0.40 20.35 -3.91
C ASP A 316 -1.31 19.55 -2.95
N ASN A 317 -2.25 18.80 -3.49
CA ASN A 317 -3.14 17.90 -2.74
C ASN A 317 -2.67 16.44 -2.73
N GLY A 318 -1.60 16.12 -3.46
CA GLY A 318 -1.00 14.79 -3.56
C GLY A 318 0.13 14.56 -2.55
N MET A 319 1.27 14.05 -3.01
CA MET A 319 2.46 13.76 -2.19
C MET A 319 2.96 14.97 -1.39
N LYS A 320 2.73 16.19 -1.88
CA LYS A 320 3.14 17.42 -1.21
C LYS A 320 2.47 17.64 0.14
N ILE A 321 1.32 17.02 0.42
CA ILE A 321 0.67 17.16 1.73
C ILE A 321 1.52 16.58 2.85
N PHE A 322 2.39 15.61 2.54
CA PHE A 322 3.27 14.96 3.50
C PHE A 322 4.43 15.86 3.95
N ARG A 323 4.65 16.99 3.26
CA ARG A 323 5.57 18.06 3.69
C ARG A 323 4.84 19.14 4.49
N ARG A 324 3.79 18.77 5.25
CA ARG A 324 3.03 19.67 6.13
C ARG A 324 2.62 18.95 7.43
N PRO A 325 2.33 19.67 8.52
CA PRO A 325 1.73 19.06 9.71
C PRO A 325 0.44 18.29 9.36
N PRO A 326 0.15 17.14 10.01
CA PRO A 326 0.88 16.53 11.13
C PRO A 326 2.02 15.57 10.69
N TYR A 327 2.38 15.52 9.42
CA TYR A 327 3.35 14.55 8.88
C TYR A 327 4.82 14.97 9.07
N ILE A 328 5.06 16.27 9.23
CA ILE A 328 6.38 16.79 9.62
C ILE A 328 6.49 16.73 11.15
N LEU A 329 7.48 16.00 11.64
CA LEU A 329 7.78 15.86 13.06
C LEU A 329 9.12 16.53 13.39
N SER A 330 9.19 17.24 14.52
CA SER A 330 10.45 17.84 14.99
C SER A 330 11.36 16.78 15.62
N ARG A 331 12.67 16.87 15.34
CA ARG A 331 13.72 16.05 15.94
C ARG A 331 13.80 16.19 17.46
N GLN A 332 13.37 17.33 18.00
CA GLN A 332 13.32 17.57 19.44
C GLN A 332 12.28 16.69 20.15
N ASN A 333 11.16 16.41 19.47
CA ASN A 333 10.08 15.59 20.03
C ASN A 333 10.25 14.10 19.72
N TYR A 334 10.91 13.78 18.60
CA TYR A 334 11.12 12.41 18.14
C TYR A 334 12.59 12.26 17.79
N SER A 335 13.33 11.61 18.68
CA SER A 335 14.77 11.59 18.54
C SER A 335 15.24 10.60 17.48
N CYS A 336 14.53 9.50 17.29
CA CYS A 336 15.01 8.47 16.39
C CYS A 336 14.07 8.23 15.20
N PRO A 337 14.60 7.80 14.05
CA PRO A 337 13.80 7.53 12.86
C PRO A 337 12.75 6.43 13.12
N GLU A 338 13.03 5.44 13.97
CA GLU A 338 12.06 4.42 14.38
C GLU A 338 10.87 5.02 15.17
N ASP A 339 11.08 6.06 15.97
CA ASP A 339 10.01 6.75 16.70
C ASP A 339 9.06 7.45 15.72
N VAL A 340 9.63 8.11 14.72
CA VAL A 340 8.91 8.79 13.63
C VAL A 340 8.07 7.80 12.85
N ILE A 341 8.67 6.67 12.44
CA ILE A 341 7.97 5.61 11.72
C ILE A 341 6.82 5.09 12.58
N ASN A 342 7.05 4.77 13.85
CA ASN A 342 6.03 4.21 14.74
C ASN A 342 4.80 5.12 14.88
N VAL A 343 5.01 6.43 14.94
CA VAL A 343 3.92 7.42 15.06
C VAL A 343 3.21 7.65 13.72
N LEU A 344 3.95 7.78 12.62
CA LEU A 344 3.36 8.15 11.33
C LEU A 344 2.78 6.96 10.55
N LYS A 345 3.32 5.75 10.72
CA LYS A 345 3.06 4.59 9.82
C LYS A 345 1.59 4.35 9.54
N LYS A 346 0.73 4.35 10.57
CA LYS A 346 -0.72 4.11 10.40
C LYS A 346 -1.42 5.26 9.68
N GLY A 347 -1.15 6.50 10.10
CA GLY A 347 -1.77 7.70 9.53
C GLY A 347 -1.36 7.91 8.07
N LEU A 348 -0.06 7.80 7.80
CA LEU A 348 0.53 7.93 6.47
C LEU A 348 -0.03 6.87 5.52
N ARG A 349 -0.09 5.59 5.91
CA ARG A 349 -0.68 4.51 5.09
C ARG A 349 -2.14 4.80 4.74
N THR A 350 -2.92 5.25 5.72
CA THR A 350 -4.35 5.54 5.53
C THR A 350 -4.54 6.72 4.57
N SER A 351 -3.77 7.79 4.76
CA SER A 351 -3.82 8.97 3.91
C SER A 351 -3.33 8.66 2.49
N PHE A 352 -2.21 7.96 2.35
CA PHE A 352 -1.68 7.54 1.05
C PHE A 352 -2.64 6.64 0.28
N LYS A 353 -3.25 5.65 0.95
CA LYS A 353 -4.36 4.87 0.39
C LYS A 353 -5.49 5.77 -0.10
N GLY A 354 -5.92 6.75 0.70
CA GLY A 354 -6.95 7.71 0.35
C GLY A 354 -6.61 8.53 -0.90
N LEU A 355 -5.36 8.99 -1.00
CA LEU A 355 -4.87 9.72 -2.18
C LEU A 355 -4.88 8.85 -3.44
N ILE A 356 -4.45 7.58 -3.36
CA ILE A 356 -4.51 6.65 -4.51
C ILE A 356 -5.96 6.46 -4.96
N ILE A 357 -6.89 6.21 -4.02
CA ILE A 357 -8.31 6.03 -4.34
C ILE A 357 -8.89 7.27 -5.01
N TYR A 358 -8.55 8.47 -4.49
CA TYR A 358 -9.02 9.72 -5.07
C TYR A 358 -8.43 9.97 -6.45
N GLY A 359 -7.12 9.79 -6.61
CA GLY A 359 -6.39 10.04 -7.85
C GLY A 359 -6.72 9.06 -8.98
N THR A 360 -7.06 7.82 -8.66
CA THR A 360 -7.50 6.82 -9.66
C THR A 360 -8.98 6.94 -10.03
N ASN A 361 -9.79 7.63 -9.23
CA ASN A 361 -11.20 7.81 -9.54
C ASN A 361 -11.39 8.88 -10.65
N ILE A 362 -11.58 8.40 -11.88
CA ILE A 362 -11.71 9.20 -13.10
C ILE A 362 -12.87 10.20 -13.01
N ASP A 363 -13.96 9.87 -12.30
CA ASP A 363 -15.11 10.76 -12.08
C ASP A 363 -14.71 12.10 -11.41
N ASN A 364 -13.64 12.11 -10.62
CA ASN A 364 -13.16 13.32 -9.95
C ASN A 364 -12.54 14.35 -10.91
N PHE A 365 -12.15 13.93 -12.12
CA PHE A 365 -11.33 14.74 -13.04
C PHE A 365 -12.02 15.05 -14.36
N TYR A 366 -13.10 14.33 -14.69
CA TYR A 366 -13.78 14.45 -15.97
C TYR A 366 -15.19 15.01 -15.82
N ASN A 367 -15.52 15.96 -16.69
CA ASN A 367 -16.85 16.55 -16.73
C ASN A 367 -17.90 15.59 -17.31
N VAL A 368 -19.14 15.78 -16.89
CA VAL A 368 -20.32 15.14 -17.49
C VAL A 368 -20.83 16.00 -18.63
N LYS A 369 -21.00 15.42 -19.82
CA LYS A 369 -21.59 16.07 -21.00
C LYS A 369 -22.90 15.37 -21.36
N ASN A 370 -24.01 16.10 -21.33
CA ASN A 370 -25.35 15.56 -21.61
C ASN A 370 -25.73 14.34 -20.73
N GLY A 371 -25.34 14.35 -19.45
CA GLY A 371 -25.58 13.24 -18.53
C GLY A 371 -24.65 12.03 -18.70
N ILE A 372 -23.73 12.07 -19.68
CA ILE A 372 -22.75 11.02 -19.93
C ILE A 372 -21.36 11.51 -19.49
N PRO A 373 -20.61 10.75 -18.69
CA PRO A 373 -19.25 11.12 -18.34
C PRO A 373 -18.34 11.14 -19.58
N LYS A 374 -17.56 12.22 -19.74
CA LYS A 374 -16.70 12.38 -20.93
C LYS A 374 -15.70 11.22 -21.11
N TYR A 375 -15.19 10.67 -20.01
CA TYR A 375 -14.20 9.60 -20.06
C TYR A 375 -14.75 8.31 -20.70
N GLU A 376 -16.05 8.03 -20.57
CA GLU A 376 -16.73 6.91 -21.23
C GLU A 376 -16.82 7.11 -22.74
N MET A 377 -17.15 8.34 -23.18
CA MET A 377 -17.15 8.67 -24.61
C MET A 377 -15.75 8.59 -25.22
N ASP A 378 -14.73 9.00 -24.46
CA ASP A 378 -13.33 8.89 -24.88
C ASP A 378 -12.88 7.41 -24.95
N ALA A 379 -13.42 6.54 -24.09
CA ALA A 379 -13.19 5.09 -24.12
C ALA A 379 -13.89 4.39 -25.29
N ASP A 380 -15.17 4.73 -25.55
CA ASP A 380 -15.91 4.29 -26.74
C ASP A 380 -15.13 4.64 -28.02
N SER A 381 -14.68 5.90 -28.12
CA SER A 381 -13.90 6.41 -29.25
C SER A 381 -12.57 5.69 -29.43
N TYR A 382 -11.88 5.37 -28.33
CA TYR A 382 -10.63 4.61 -28.35
C TYR A 382 -10.85 3.18 -28.83
N ALA A 383 -11.90 2.50 -28.33
CA ALA A 383 -12.23 1.12 -28.67
C ALA A 383 -12.75 0.95 -30.11
N LYS A 384 -13.26 2.02 -30.73
CA LYS A 384 -13.79 2.02 -32.11
C LYS A 384 -12.84 1.42 -33.13
N THR A 385 -11.54 1.68 -33.04
CA THR A 385 -10.54 1.11 -33.96
C THR A 385 -10.51 -0.42 -33.87
N THR A 386 -10.59 -0.96 -32.66
CA THR A 386 -10.67 -2.40 -32.42
C THR A 386 -11.97 -2.96 -32.99
N TYR A 387 -13.12 -2.35 -32.73
CA TYR A 387 -14.39 -2.80 -33.32
C TYR A 387 -14.40 -2.76 -34.85
N ASN A 388 -13.82 -1.74 -35.47
CA ASN A 388 -13.67 -1.69 -36.93
C ASN A 388 -12.80 -2.84 -37.47
N SER A 389 -11.73 -3.21 -36.75
CA SER A 389 -10.91 -4.37 -37.13
C SER A 389 -11.68 -5.68 -37.00
N ILE A 390 -12.46 -5.85 -35.93
CA ILE A 390 -13.30 -7.03 -35.73
C ILE A 390 -14.34 -7.12 -36.86
N LYS A 391 -14.98 -5.99 -37.21
CA LYS A 391 -15.95 -5.92 -38.32
C LYS A 391 -15.32 -6.38 -39.62
N TYR A 392 -14.15 -5.83 -39.95
CA TYR A 392 -13.40 -6.22 -41.14
C TYR A 392 -13.10 -7.73 -41.18
N ASN A 393 -12.67 -8.32 -40.05
CA ASN A 393 -12.38 -9.76 -39.99
C ASN A 393 -13.64 -10.60 -40.27
N ILE A 394 -14.78 -10.23 -39.67
CA ILE A 394 -16.05 -10.93 -39.86
C ILE A 394 -16.55 -10.78 -41.30
N GLU A 395 -16.46 -9.57 -41.88
CA GLU A 395 -16.84 -9.31 -43.28
C GLU A 395 -15.98 -10.12 -44.25
N SER A 396 -14.67 -10.15 -44.03
CA SER A 396 -13.73 -10.91 -44.85
C SER A 396 -13.99 -12.41 -44.79
N TRP A 397 -14.26 -12.95 -43.60
CA TRP A 397 -14.63 -14.35 -43.42
C TRP A 397 -15.98 -14.68 -44.10
N ALA A 398 -16.99 -13.81 -43.94
CA ALA A 398 -18.34 -14.02 -44.44
C ALA A 398 -18.40 -14.11 -45.97
N GLN A 399 -17.57 -13.35 -46.69
CA GLN A 399 -17.49 -13.40 -48.17
C GLN A 399 -17.12 -14.78 -48.72
N ASN A 400 -16.52 -15.65 -47.92
CA ASN A 400 -16.15 -17.00 -48.32
C ASN A 400 -17.24 -18.05 -48.03
N GLN A 401 -18.39 -17.64 -47.47
CA GLN A 401 -19.45 -18.54 -47.04
C GLN A 401 -20.48 -18.80 -48.13
N LEU A 402 -21.02 -20.03 -48.18
CA LEU A 402 -21.99 -20.45 -49.20
C LEU A 402 -23.29 -19.65 -49.21
N TRP A 403 -23.68 -19.12 -48.05
CA TRP A 403 -24.89 -18.31 -47.87
C TRP A 403 -24.69 -16.83 -48.20
N PHE A 404 -23.47 -16.39 -48.49
CA PHE A 404 -23.18 -14.98 -48.77
C PHE A 404 -23.61 -14.61 -50.20
N PRO A 405 -24.37 -13.52 -50.42
CA PRO A 405 -24.74 -13.07 -51.76
C PRO A 405 -23.50 -12.72 -52.58
N LYS A 406 -23.40 -13.28 -53.78
CA LYS A 406 -22.29 -13.04 -54.71
C LYS A 406 -22.51 -11.80 -55.55
#